data_AF-A0A525JME8-F1
#
_entry.id   AF-A0A525JME8-F1
#
_cell.length_a   1.000
_cell.length_b   1.000
_cell.length_c   1.000
_cell.angle_alpha   90.00
_cell.angle_beta   90.00
_cell.angle_gamma   90.00
#
_symmetry.space_group_name_H-M   'P 1'
#
loop_
_entity.id
_entity.type
_entity.pdbx_description
1 polymer ?
#
loop_
_entity_poly.entity_id
_entity_poly.type
_entity_poly.pdbx_seq_one_letter_code
_entity_poly.pdbx_strand_id
1 'polypeptide(L)'
;MRRPLNRPKGAGSAVLWDLLTFEHLMTSQVIHVIYWAGLSLIALGAFGTIGAAVGVAIRDPFPFGLLLAVPVVIGGLLVMGALVLLWRSFCEFYVAIFKISEDLAVLRADVDAERKRTAP
;
A
#
# COMPACT_ATOMS: atom_id res chain seq x y z
N MET A 1 -24.44 -34.84 -2.05
CA MET A 1 -24.59 -34.00 -3.26
C MET A 1 -23.74 -32.74 -3.08
N ARG A 2 -22.59 -32.64 -3.77
CA ARG A 2 -21.69 -31.48 -3.68
C ARG A 2 -22.12 -30.45 -4.73
N ARG A 3 -22.58 -29.27 -4.30
CA ARG A 3 -22.87 -28.13 -5.18
C ARG A 3 -21.55 -27.64 -5.82
N PRO A 4 -21.43 -27.55 -7.15
CA PRO A 4 -20.30 -26.87 -7.76
C PRO A 4 -20.47 -25.35 -7.55
N LEU A 5 -19.53 -24.73 -6.84
CA LEU A 5 -19.46 -23.29 -6.70
C LEU A 5 -19.14 -22.66 -8.06
N ASN A 6 -20.00 -21.74 -8.46
CA ASN A 6 -20.02 -21.02 -9.73
C ASN A 6 -18.74 -20.19 -9.87
N ARG A 7 -17.85 -20.57 -10.81
CA ARG A 7 -16.59 -19.88 -11.09
C ARG A 7 -16.88 -18.67 -11.98
N PRO A 8 -16.70 -17.42 -11.53
CA PRO A 8 -16.90 -16.25 -12.38
C PRO A 8 -15.86 -16.24 -13.51
N LYS A 9 -16.34 -16.33 -14.76
CA LYS A 9 -15.56 -16.18 -16.00
C LYS A 9 -15.37 -14.69 -16.29
N GLY A 10 -14.25 -14.13 -15.85
CA GLY A 10 -13.78 -12.82 -16.27
C GLY A 10 -12.41 -12.56 -15.67
N ALA A 11 -11.37 -12.43 -16.50
CA ALA A 11 -9.99 -12.35 -16.04
C ALA A 11 -9.75 -11.27 -14.98
N GLY A 12 -10.46 -10.13 -15.04
CA GLY A 12 -10.39 -9.08 -14.01
C GLY A 12 -11.25 -9.37 -12.78
N SER A 13 -12.46 -9.92 -12.96
CA SER A 13 -13.37 -10.24 -11.84
C SER A 13 -12.88 -11.41 -11.02
N ALA A 14 -12.22 -12.40 -11.61
CA ALA A 14 -11.63 -13.53 -10.91
C ALA A 14 -10.41 -13.09 -10.07
N VAL A 15 -9.58 -12.17 -10.58
CA VAL A 15 -8.44 -11.60 -9.84
C VAL A 15 -8.91 -10.72 -8.68
N LEU A 16 -9.97 -9.92 -8.89
CA LEU A 16 -10.61 -9.16 -7.82
C LEU A 16 -11.32 -10.07 -6.81
N TRP A 17 -11.95 -11.17 -7.23
CA TRP A 17 -12.56 -12.17 -6.34
C TRP A 17 -11.51 -12.97 -5.54
N ASP A 18 -10.35 -13.27 -6.12
CA ASP A 18 -9.21 -13.89 -5.43
C ASP A 18 -8.58 -12.94 -4.41
N LEU A 19 -8.48 -11.64 -4.75
CA LEU A 19 -8.01 -10.58 -3.84
C LEU A 19 -9.00 -10.30 -2.69
N LEU A 20 -10.30 -10.39 -2.96
CA LEU A 20 -11.37 -10.14 -1.99
C LEU A 20 -11.75 -11.40 -1.18
N THR A 21 -11.42 -12.60 -1.66
CA THR A 21 -11.63 -13.89 -0.95
C THR A 21 -10.36 -14.32 -0.21
N PHE A 22 -9.89 -13.41 0.63
CA PHE A 22 -9.51 -13.59 2.04
C PHE A 22 -8.65 -14.75 2.56
N GLU A 23 -8.26 -15.77 1.78
CA GLU A 23 -7.74 -17.01 2.39
C GLU A 23 -6.43 -17.53 1.79
N HIS A 24 -5.98 -17.00 0.65
CA HIS A 24 -4.85 -17.59 -0.06
C HIS A 24 -3.48 -16.92 0.23
N LEU A 25 -2.98 -17.15 1.45
CA LEU A 25 -1.67 -17.82 1.66
C LEU A 25 -0.33 -17.12 1.32
N MET A 26 -0.22 -15.78 1.21
CA MET A 26 1.06 -15.12 0.82
C MET A 26 1.30 -13.78 1.56
N THR A 27 1.57 -13.86 2.86
CA THR A 27 1.90 -12.74 3.78
C THR A 27 3.05 -11.83 3.29
N SER A 28 3.83 -12.21 2.27
CA SER A 28 4.92 -11.38 1.71
C SER A 28 4.59 -10.62 0.41
N GLN A 29 3.77 -11.18 -0.50
CA GLN A 29 3.59 -10.61 -1.85
C GLN A 29 2.63 -9.40 -1.86
N VAL A 30 1.59 -9.43 -1.04
CA VAL A 30 0.58 -8.36 -0.95
C VAL A 30 1.21 -7.04 -0.48
N ILE A 31 2.22 -7.11 0.38
CA ILE A 31 2.94 -5.94 0.90
C ILE A 31 3.57 -5.14 -0.24
N HIS A 32 4.20 -5.81 -1.22
CA HIS A 32 4.80 -5.13 -2.36
C HIS A 32 3.76 -4.46 -3.25
N VAL A 33 2.61 -5.10 -3.49
CA VAL A 33 1.53 -4.52 -4.29
C VAL A 33 1.01 -3.25 -3.65
N ILE A 34 0.73 -3.29 -2.34
CA ILE A 34 0.26 -2.12 -1.59
C ILE A 34 1.34 -1.03 -1.62
N TYR A 35 2.60 -1.37 -1.33
CA TYR A 35 3.73 -0.43 -1.34
C TYR A 35 3.84 0.32 -2.67
N TRP A 36 3.86 -0.41 -3.79
CA TRP A 36 3.96 0.18 -5.13
C TRP A 36 2.72 0.98 -5.52
N ALA A 37 1.52 0.53 -5.11
CA ALA A 37 0.28 1.26 -5.35
C ALA A 37 0.28 2.63 -4.66
N GLY A 38 0.66 2.69 -3.39
CA GLY A 38 0.73 3.98 -2.68
C GLY A 38 1.89 4.85 -3.15
N LEU A 39 3.05 4.27 -3.47
CA LEU A 39 4.15 5.03 -4.09
C LEU A 39 3.70 5.67 -5.42
N SER A 40 2.93 4.94 -6.23
CA SER A 40 2.37 5.45 -7.48
C SER A 40 1.37 6.59 -7.24
N LEU A 41 0.51 6.47 -6.22
CA LEU A 41 -0.44 7.53 -5.85
C LEU A 41 0.28 8.80 -5.37
N ILE A 42 1.33 8.64 -4.57
CA ILE A 42 2.16 9.75 -4.09
C ILE A 42 2.94 10.38 -5.25
N ALA A 43 3.45 9.59 -6.19
CA ALA A 43 4.08 10.12 -7.40
C ALA A 43 3.10 10.98 -8.22
N LEU A 44 1.86 10.50 -8.44
CA LEU A 44 0.80 11.27 -9.10
C LEU A 44 0.49 12.56 -8.36
N GLY A 45 0.40 12.53 -7.02
CA GLY A 45 0.22 13.73 -6.21
C GLY A 45 1.36 14.74 -6.38
N ALA A 46 2.61 14.28 -6.49
CA ALA A 46 3.77 15.14 -6.70
C ALA A 46 3.77 15.79 -8.09
N PHE A 47 3.35 15.07 -9.13
CA PHE A 47 3.09 15.69 -10.42
C PHE A 47 1.94 16.70 -10.35
N GLY A 48 0.91 16.41 -9.54
CA GLY A 48 -0.18 17.32 -9.25
C GLY A 48 0.26 18.62 -8.57
N THR A 49 1.18 18.57 -7.60
CA THR A 49 1.70 19.78 -6.94
C THR A 49 2.50 20.66 -7.90
N ILE A 50 3.27 20.06 -8.80
CA ILE A 50 3.98 20.79 -9.87
C ILE A 50 2.96 21.44 -10.82
N GLY A 51 1.94 20.70 -11.26
CA GLY A 51 0.88 21.23 -12.12
C GLY A 51 0.11 22.38 -11.45
N ALA A 52 -0.18 22.26 -10.15
CA ALA A 52 -0.81 23.31 -9.37
C ALA A 52 0.06 24.58 -9.29
N ALA A 53 1.36 24.42 -9.06
CA ALA A 53 2.29 25.55 -9.03
C ALA A 53 2.40 26.27 -10.39
N VAL A 54 2.49 25.50 -11.49
CA VAL A 54 2.48 26.07 -12.85
C VAL A 54 1.16 26.78 -13.14
N GLY A 55 0.03 26.20 -12.72
CA GLY A 55 -1.28 26.83 -12.85
C GLY A 55 -1.38 28.17 -12.11
N VAL A 56 -0.83 28.26 -10.90
CA VAL A 56 -0.75 29.51 -10.13
C VAL A 56 0.13 30.53 -10.84
N ALA A 57 1.28 30.12 -11.39
CA ALA A 57 2.19 31.02 -12.08
C ALA A 57 1.60 31.65 -13.37
N ILE A 58 0.67 30.96 -14.05
CA ILE A 58 0.01 31.45 -15.27
C ILE A 58 -1.20 32.34 -14.94
N ARG A 59 -1.88 32.09 -13.80
CA ARG A 59 -3.13 32.74 -13.45
C ARG A 59 -2.99 34.22 -13.10
N ASP A 60 -1.86 34.62 -12.52
CA ASP A 60 -1.66 35.97 -12.00
C ASP A 60 -0.58 36.76 -12.78
N PRO A 61 -0.72 38.10 -12.90
CA PRO A 61 0.28 38.95 -13.55
C PRO A 61 1.63 38.90 -12.83
N PHE A 62 2.72 38.95 -13.60
CA PHE A 62 4.06 39.11 -13.03
C PHE A 62 4.16 40.46 -12.30
N PRO A 63 4.76 40.51 -11.08
CA PRO A 63 5.51 39.47 -10.38
C PRO A 63 4.74 38.66 -9.32
N PHE A 64 3.47 38.99 -9.05
CA PHE A 64 2.70 38.38 -7.96
C PHE A 64 2.44 36.88 -8.16
N GLY A 65 2.24 36.44 -9.41
CA GLY A 65 2.08 35.00 -9.72
C GLY A 65 3.29 34.15 -9.36
N LEU A 66 4.52 34.67 -9.58
CA LEU A 66 5.74 33.97 -9.20
C LEU A 66 5.90 33.92 -7.67
N LEU A 67 5.61 35.03 -6.99
CA LEU A 67 5.68 35.13 -5.54
C LEU A 67 4.75 34.12 -4.85
N LEU A 68 3.57 33.86 -5.43
CA LEU A 68 2.62 32.85 -4.93
C LEU A 68 2.97 31.42 -5.35
N ALA A 69 3.58 31.22 -6.53
CA ALA A 69 3.99 29.89 -6.97
C ALA A 69 5.10 29.29 -6.10
N VAL A 70 6.06 30.10 -5.62
CA VAL A 70 7.17 29.64 -4.76
C VAL A 70 6.69 28.92 -3.48
N PRO A 71 5.84 29.51 -2.62
CA PRO A 71 5.35 28.82 -1.43
C PRO A 71 4.44 27.63 -1.76
N VAL A 72 3.74 27.64 -2.89
CA VAL A 72 2.94 26.49 -3.35
C VAL A 72 3.83 25.31 -3.72
N VAL A 73 4.94 25.53 -4.43
CA VAL A 73 5.92 24.47 -4.72
C VAL A 73 6.56 23.96 -3.44
N ILE A 74 7.02 24.85 -2.57
CA ILE A 74 7.69 24.47 -1.32
C ILE A 74 6.72 23.68 -0.43
N GLY A 75 5.52 24.21 -0.20
CA GLY A 75 4.48 23.54 0.58
C GLY A 75 4.06 22.20 -0.04
N GLY A 76 3.87 22.16 -1.37
CA GLY A 76 3.55 20.94 -2.09
C GLY A 76 4.63 19.87 -1.94
N LEU A 77 5.91 20.21 -2.13
CA LEU A 77 7.01 19.27 -1.96
C LEU A 77 7.17 18.79 -0.52
N LEU A 78 6.98 19.67 0.47
CA LEU A 78 7.01 19.31 1.89
C LEU A 78 5.89 18.33 2.25
N VAL A 79 4.66 18.59 1.79
CA VAL A 79 3.52 17.69 2.03
C VAL A 79 3.76 16.34 1.36
N MET A 80 4.20 16.33 0.10
CA MET A 80 4.50 15.07 -0.60
C MET A 80 5.64 14.31 0.07
N GLY A 81 6.70 14.99 0.52
CA GLY A 81 7.79 14.38 1.28
C GLY A 81 7.32 13.77 2.60
N ALA A 82 6.51 14.49 3.37
CA ALA A 82 5.89 13.96 4.59
C ALA A 82 5.00 12.75 4.30
N LEU A 83 4.22 12.79 3.21
CA LEU A 83 3.36 11.70 2.77
C LEU A 83 4.18 10.44 2.40
N VAL A 84 5.32 10.59 1.72
CA VAL A 84 6.27 9.49 1.44
C VAL A 84 6.77 8.87 2.74
N LEU A 85 7.21 9.68 3.70
CA LEU A 85 7.75 9.19 4.97
C LEU A 85 6.67 8.47 5.80
N LEU A 86 5.47 9.05 5.86
CA LEU A 86 4.32 8.43 6.51
C LEU A 86 3.97 7.12 5.82
N TRP A 87 3.88 7.10 4.49
CA TRP A 87 3.63 5.89 3.72
C TRP A 87 4.66 4.80 4.01
N ARG A 88 5.94 5.17 4.05
CA ARG A 88 7.03 4.25 4.39
C ARG A 88 6.87 3.69 5.82
N SER A 89 6.59 4.54 6.79
CA SER A 89 6.36 4.14 8.20
C SER A 89 5.17 3.18 8.33
N PHE A 90 4.04 3.51 7.70
CA PHE A 90 2.86 2.63 7.68
C PHE A 90 3.18 1.28 7.01
N CYS A 91 3.90 1.27 5.88
CA CYS A 91 4.30 0.03 5.22
C CYS A 91 5.17 -0.85 6.12
N GLU A 92 6.16 -0.26 6.79
CA GLU A 92 7.05 -0.99 7.71
C GLU A 92 6.31 -1.52 8.95
N PHE A 93 5.38 -0.73 9.49
CA PHE A 93 4.53 -1.15 10.60
C PHE A 93 3.61 -2.34 10.23
N TYR A 94 2.97 -2.30 9.05
CA TYR A 94 2.15 -3.42 8.58
C TYR A 94 2.99 -4.69 8.38
N VAL A 95 4.18 -4.58 7.77
CA VAL A 95 5.12 -5.71 7.60
C VAL A 95 5.49 -6.33 8.95
N ALA A 96 5.81 -5.50 9.94
CA ALA A 96 6.21 -5.97 11.27
C ALA A 96 5.11 -6.79 11.94
N ILE A 97 3.87 -6.31 11.90
CA ILE A 97 2.71 -7.02 12.46
C ILE A 97 2.51 -8.37 11.77
N PHE A 98 2.53 -8.39 10.44
CA PHE A 98 2.35 -9.62 9.67
C PHE A 98 3.45 -10.64 9.97
N LYS A 99 4.71 -10.18 10.06
CA LYS A 99 5.84 -11.04 10.42
C LYS A 99 5.70 -11.64 11.81
N ILE A 100 5.24 -10.87 12.80
CA ILE A 100 4.96 -11.37 14.16
C ILE A 100 3.86 -12.44 14.14
N SER A 101 2.80 -12.22 13.35
CA SER A 101 1.70 -13.19 13.25
C SER A 101 2.13 -14.51 12.61
N GLU A 102 3.03 -14.46 11.64
CA GLU A 102 3.60 -15.63 10.98
C GLU A 102 4.55 -16.39 11.92
N ASP A 103 5.41 -15.68 12.65
CA ASP A 103 6.33 -16.27 13.62
C ASP A 103 5.58 -17.01 14.74
N LEU A 104 4.51 -16.41 15.27
CA LEU A 104 3.62 -17.06 16.24
C LEU A 104 2.95 -18.34 15.70
N ALA A 105 2.60 -18.37 14.41
CA ALA A 105 2.02 -19.56 13.79
C ALA A 105 3.05 -20.70 13.67
N VAL A 106 4.30 -20.37 13.36
CA VAL A 106 5.42 -21.32 13.32
C VAL A 106 5.70 -21.89 14.71
N LEU A 107 5.81 -21.04 15.74
CA LEU A 107 6.01 -21.52 17.12
C LEU A 107 4.90 -22.48 17.56
N ARG A 108 3.64 -22.19 17.19
CA ARG A 108 2.51 -23.08 17.53
C ARG A 108 2.62 -24.43 16.83
N ALA A 109 3.03 -24.44 15.57
CA ALA A 109 3.22 -25.67 14.80
C ALA A 109 4.35 -26.55 15.39
N ASP A 110 5.46 -25.92 15.81
CA ASP A 110 6.59 -26.62 16.42
C ASP A 110 6.22 -27.24 17.78
N VAL A 111 5.51 -26.49 18.64
CA VAL A 111 5.00 -27.00 19.93
C VAL A 111 4.04 -28.16 19.74
N ASP A 112 3.11 -28.06 18.77
CA ASP A 112 2.17 -29.15 18.46
C ASP A 112 2.89 -30.40 17.91
N ALA A 113 3.97 -30.23 17.15
CA ALA A 113 4.79 -31.32 16.64
C ALA A 113 5.58 -32.04 17.76
N GLU A 114 6.17 -31.28 18.69
CA GLU A 114 6.82 -31.86 19.88
C GLU A 114 5.83 -32.62 20.76
N ARG A 115 4.63 -32.07 20.96
CA ARG A 115 3.56 -32.73 21.73
C ARG A 115 3.14 -34.07 21.12
N LYS A 116 3.11 -34.18 19.79
CA LYS A 116 2.85 -35.46 19.11
C LYS A 116 3.99 -36.47 19.25
N ARG A 117 5.25 -36.01 19.33
CA ARG A 117 6.41 -36.90 19.55
C ARG A 117 6.52 -37.42 20.97
N THR A 118 6.03 -36.67 21.95
CA THR A 118 6.09 -37.00 23.39
C THR A 118 4.81 -37.64 23.92
N ALA A 119 3.74 -37.71 23.13
CA ALA A 119 2.56 -38.49 23.46
C ALA A 119 2.88 -40.00 23.37
N PRO A 120 2.65 -40.79 24.45
CA PRO A 120 2.95 -42.22 24.49
C PRO A 120 2.04 -43.07 23.59
#